data_AF-X1VDM8-F1
#
_entry.id   AF-X1VDM8-F1
#
_cell.length_a   1.000
_cell.length_b   1.000
_cell.length_c   1.000
_cell.angle_alpha   90.00
_cell.angle_beta   90.00
_cell.angle_gamma   90.00
#
_symmetry.space_group_name_H-M   'P 1'
#
loop_
_entity.id
_entity.type
_entity.pdbx_description
1 polymer ?
#
loop_
_entity_poly.entity_id
_entity_poly.type
_entity_poly.pdbx_seq_one_letter_code
_entity_poly.pdbx_strand_id
1 'polypeptide(L)'
;SEKIAGKMLFPLPTQWTEGMVQVQINAAGATITLPTITIANLPATATIVEAHLLFKFRMIENKYAGVNKLNGGTVALTSQVIQIQDGGGGAWADVINFVDDFFTLASEAREGGDVIGGTLNVGVANVVDGNDTYNVRFLLGKADQDFINFDDVQVMLQILYSI
;
A
#
# COMPACT_ATOMS: atom_id res chain seq x y z
N SER A 1 -22.87 -12.60 -14.94
CA SER A 1 -22.05 -11.39 -14.81
C SER A 1 -22.83 -10.36 -14.05
N GLU A 2 -22.21 -9.75 -13.07
CA GLU A 2 -22.79 -8.62 -12.35
C GLU A 2 -22.77 -7.38 -13.27
N LYS A 3 -23.78 -6.53 -13.17
CA LYS A 3 -23.94 -5.34 -14.03
C LYS A 3 -24.13 -4.10 -13.17
N ILE A 4 -23.40 -3.04 -13.48
CA ILE A 4 -23.62 -1.69 -12.93
C ILE A 4 -23.94 -0.77 -14.10
N ALA A 5 -25.05 -0.02 -14.00
CA ALA A 5 -25.51 0.92 -15.02
C ALA A 5 -25.57 0.32 -16.46
N GLY A 6 -25.85 -0.97 -16.58
CA GLY A 6 -25.95 -1.67 -17.86
C GLY A 6 -24.63 -2.19 -18.45
N LYS A 7 -23.48 -1.85 -17.86
CA LYS A 7 -22.16 -2.37 -18.26
C LYS A 7 -21.86 -3.71 -17.58
N MET A 8 -21.07 -4.55 -18.24
CA MET A 8 -20.61 -5.82 -17.67
C MET A 8 -19.35 -5.60 -16.83
N LEU A 9 -19.29 -6.21 -15.64
CA LEU A 9 -18.14 -6.14 -14.74
C LEU A 9 -17.16 -7.29 -14.98
N PHE A 10 -15.87 -6.96 -14.95
CA PHE A 10 -14.77 -7.89 -15.13
C PHE A 10 -13.68 -7.62 -14.09
N PRO A 11 -13.19 -8.65 -13.38
CA PRO A 11 -11.98 -8.52 -12.60
C PRO A 11 -10.78 -8.47 -13.57
N LEU A 12 -9.89 -7.50 -13.38
CA LEU A 12 -8.56 -7.59 -13.98
C LEU A 12 -7.73 -8.60 -13.16
N PRO A 13 -6.88 -9.43 -13.79
CA PRO A 13 -5.90 -10.21 -13.04
C PRO A 13 -5.14 -9.30 -12.07
N THR A 14 -4.93 -9.76 -10.84
CA THR A 14 -4.25 -8.97 -9.81
C THR A 14 -2.88 -8.52 -10.29
N GLN A 15 -2.60 -7.22 -10.20
CA GLN A 15 -1.33 -6.65 -10.61
C GLN A 15 -0.41 -6.59 -9.39
N TRP A 16 0.62 -7.42 -9.38
CA TRP A 16 1.65 -7.44 -8.33
C TRP A 16 2.88 -6.67 -8.78
N THR A 17 3.55 -6.02 -7.83
CA THR A 17 4.88 -5.46 -8.07
C THR A 17 5.94 -6.55 -8.08
N GLU A 18 7.13 -6.21 -8.58
CA GLU A 18 8.37 -6.91 -8.23
C GLU A 18 8.56 -6.96 -6.71
N GLY A 19 9.30 -7.97 -6.24
CA GLY A 19 9.65 -8.13 -4.84
C GLY A 19 10.68 -7.10 -4.36
N MET A 20 10.50 -6.60 -3.15
CA MET A 20 11.47 -5.77 -2.43
C MET A 20 11.95 -6.53 -1.20
N VAL A 21 13.27 -6.71 -1.06
CA VAL A 21 13.85 -7.54 0.00
C VAL A 21 13.48 -7.03 1.39
N GLN A 22 13.49 -5.71 1.59
CA GLN A 22 13.21 -5.13 2.90
C GLN A 22 12.71 -3.69 2.77
N VAL A 23 11.73 -3.34 3.60
CA VAL A 23 11.32 -1.97 3.90
C VAL A 23 11.67 -1.70 5.36
N GLN A 24 12.65 -0.82 5.60
CA GLN A 24 13.07 -0.44 6.94
C GLN A 24 12.41 0.87 7.36
N ILE A 25 11.77 0.85 8.52
CA ILE A 25 11.13 2.00 9.16
C ILE A 25 11.97 2.41 10.36
N ASN A 26 12.58 3.60 10.33
CA ASN A 26 13.50 4.06 11.38
C ASN A 26 12.85 5.05 12.35
N ALA A 27 13.50 5.32 13.48
CA ALA A 27 13.00 6.27 14.48
C ALA A 27 12.98 7.74 14.04
N ALA A 28 13.81 8.11 13.05
CA ALA A 28 13.88 9.48 12.54
C ALA A 28 12.64 9.88 11.72
N GLY A 29 11.96 8.89 11.13
CA GLY A 29 10.84 9.10 10.23
C GLY A 29 11.30 9.41 8.81
N ALA A 30 10.82 8.66 7.83
CA ALA A 30 11.15 8.89 6.43
C ALA A 30 10.01 8.46 5.49
N THR A 31 9.98 9.05 4.30
CA THR A 31 9.16 8.53 3.22
C THR A 31 9.94 7.47 2.46
N ILE A 32 9.39 6.27 2.35
CA ILE A 32 10.04 5.14 1.69
C ILE A 32 9.30 4.82 0.40
N THR A 33 10.02 4.86 -0.72
CA THR A 33 9.49 4.43 -2.00
C THR A 33 9.27 2.93 -1.98
N LEU A 34 8.07 2.51 -2.39
CA LEU A 34 7.74 1.10 -2.63
C LEU A 34 7.79 0.83 -4.13
N PRO A 35 7.89 -0.45 -4.55
CA PRO A 35 7.84 -0.80 -5.96
C PRO A 35 6.59 -0.24 -6.67
N THR A 36 6.76 0.20 -7.90
CA THR A 36 5.69 0.76 -8.73
C THR A 36 4.81 -0.33 -9.32
N ILE A 37 3.52 -0.08 -9.49
CA ILE A 37 2.57 -1.00 -10.15
C ILE A 37 2.33 -0.52 -11.57
N THR A 38 2.41 -1.41 -12.56
CA THR A 38 2.03 -1.07 -13.94
C THR A 38 0.75 -1.80 -14.31
N ILE A 39 -0.25 -1.06 -14.79
CA ILE A 39 -1.48 -1.60 -15.37
C ILE A 39 -1.34 -1.52 -16.88
N ALA A 40 -1.56 -2.65 -17.55
CA ALA A 40 -1.56 -2.72 -19.00
C ALA A 40 -2.73 -3.58 -19.50
N ASN A 41 -3.05 -3.42 -20.78
CA ASN A 41 -4.03 -4.24 -21.51
C ASN A 41 -5.49 -4.12 -21.04
N LEU A 42 -5.87 -3.04 -20.35
CA LEU A 42 -7.29 -2.68 -20.23
C LEU A 42 -7.84 -2.32 -21.62
N PRO A 43 -9.04 -2.81 -21.99
CA PRO A 43 -9.73 -2.38 -23.21
C PRO A 43 -9.88 -0.86 -23.25
N ALA A 44 -9.83 -0.27 -24.45
CA ALA A 44 -9.90 1.19 -24.61
C ALA A 44 -11.21 1.81 -24.07
N THR A 45 -12.28 1.02 -23.95
CA THR A 45 -13.58 1.44 -23.40
C THR A 45 -13.78 1.06 -21.94
N ALA A 46 -12.75 0.49 -21.30
CA ALA A 46 -12.83 0.07 -19.91
C ALA A 46 -12.93 1.30 -18.99
N THR A 47 -13.76 1.19 -17.97
CA THR A 47 -13.83 2.15 -16.88
C THR A 47 -13.53 1.41 -15.59
N ILE A 48 -12.53 1.87 -14.83
CA ILE A 48 -12.25 1.34 -13.50
C ILE A 48 -13.46 1.64 -12.59
N VAL A 49 -13.99 0.61 -11.95
CA VAL A 49 -15.11 0.71 -11.00
C VAL A 49 -14.56 0.65 -9.58
N GLU A 50 -13.66 -0.29 -9.34
CA GLU A 50 -12.98 -0.42 -8.05
C GLU A 50 -11.50 -0.69 -8.27
N ALA A 51 -10.68 -0.08 -7.43
CA ALA A 51 -9.28 -0.42 -7.30
C ALA A 51 -8.88 -0.34 -5.83
N HIS A 52 -8.31 -1.43 -5.30
CA HIS A 52 -7.87 -1.53 -3.92
C HIS A 52 -6.40 -1.89 -3.87
N LEU A 53 -5.62 -1.09 -3.13
CA LEU A 53 -4.20 -1.35 -2.88
C LEU A 53 -4.04 -2.26 -1.68
N LEU A 54 -3.20 -3.28 -1.82
CA LEU A 54 -2.80 -4.14 -0.72
C LEU A 54 -1.27 -4.17 -0.60
N PHE A 55 -0.81 -4.29 0.64
CA PHE A 55 0.60 -4.38 1.00
C PHE A 55 0.86 -5.74 1.64
N LYS A 56 1.82 -6.48 1.10
CA LYS A 56 2.25 -7.78 1.58
C LYS A 56 3.66 -7.68 2.15
N PHE A 57 3.88 -8.36 3.26
CA PHE A 57 5.20 -8.64 3.80
C PHE A 57 5.22 -10.06 4.35
N ARG A 58 6.37 -10.74 4.29
CA ARG A 58 6.50 -12.11 4.78
C ARG A 58 6.76 -12.14 6.28
N MET A 59 7.66 -11.30 6.76
CA MET A 59 8.06 -11.22 8.16
C MET A 59 8.18 -9.76 8.57
N ILE A 60 7.99 -9.51 9.87
CA ILE A 60 8.30 -8.23 10.48
C ILE A 60 9.24 -8.46 11.67
N GLU A 61 10.22 -7.58 11.83
CA GLU A 61 11.33 -7.79 12.77
C GLU A 61 11.66 -6.52 13.55
N ASN A 62 11.85 -6.70 14.85
CA ASN A 62 12.42 -5.72 15.77
C ASN A 62 13.76 -6.27 16.28
N LYS A 63 14.87 -5.56 16.03
CA LYS A 63 16.19 -5.91 16.58
C LYS A 63 16.58 -5.08 17.80
N TYR A 64 15.74 -4.14 18.20
CA TYR A 64 15.97 -3.32 19.38
C TYR A 64 15.75 -4.14 20.65
N ALA A 65 16.60 -3.89 21.66
CA ALA A 65 16.53 -4.51 22.98
C ALA A 65 15.41 -3.88 23.84
N GLY A 66 14.18 -3.93 23.35
CA GLY A 66 12.98 -3.39 23.98
C GLY A 66 11.78 -3.45 23.03
N VAL A 67 10.60 -3.07 23.53
CA VAL A 67 9.38 -3.02 22.72
C VAL A 67 9.51 -1.94 21.63
N ASN A 68 9.10 -2.27 20.41
CA ASN A 68 9.06 -1.33 19.29
C ASN A 68 7.72 -1.44 18.54
N LYS A 69 7.32 -0.38 17.85
CA LYS A 69 6.04 -0.24 17.13
C LYS A 69 6.10 0.93 16.15
N LEU A 70 5.08 1.08 15.31
CA LEU A 70 4.94 2.29 14.51
C LEU A 70 4.54 3.49 15.40
N ASN A 71 5.28 4.59 15.28
CA ASN A 71 5.09 5.88 15.99
C ASN A 71 4.19 6.82 15.17
N GLY A 72 2.96 6.40 14.91
CA GLY A 72 2.19 6.87 13.76
C GLY A 72 0.71 6.99 14.05
N GLY A 73 0.33 7.96 14.88
CA GLY A 73 -1.08 8.29 15.10
C GLY A 73 -1.78 8.76 13.83
N THR A 74 -3.08 8.49 13.73
CA THR A 74 -3.94 8.95 12.64
C THR A 74 -4.23 10.46 12.80
N VAL A 75 -3.26 11.30 12.43
CA VAL A 75 -3.39 12.76 12.38
C VAL A 75 -3.23 13.22 10.94
N ALA A 76 -4.27 13.83 10.38
CA ALA A 76 -4.25 14.34 9.00
C ALA A 76 -2.96 15.15 8.73
N LEU A 77 -2.28 14.83 7.61
CA LEU A 77 -1.01 15.43 7.16
C LEU A 77 0.26 15.02 7.93
N THR A 78 0.15 14.25 9.02
CA THR A 78 1.29 13.68 9.75
C THR A 78 1.18 12.17 10.02
N SER A 79 0.08 11.54 9.60
CA SER A 79 -0.14 10.09 9.72
C SER A 79 0.88 9.30 8.92
N GLN A 80 1.26 8.14 9.48
CA GLN A 80 1.95 7.11 8.72
C GLN A 80 0.95 6.37 7.85
N VAL A 81 1.18 6.40 6.54
CA VAL A 81 0.22 5.85 5.57
C VAL A 81 0.95 5.26 4.36
N ILE A 82 0.37 4.24 3.73
CA ILE A 82 0.76 3.87 2.37
C ILE A 82 -0.08 4.67 1.39
N GLN A 83 0.60 5.35 0.48
CA GLN A 83 -0.01 6.20 -0.53
C GLN A 83 0.23 5.65 -1.94
N ILE A 84 -0.68 5.98 -2.84
CA ILE A 84 -0.55 5.77 -4.28
C ILE A 84 -0.73 7.09 -5.04
N GLN A 85 -0.09 7.21 -6.19
CA GLN A 85 -0.19 8.33 -7.11
C GLN A 85 -0.23 7.80 -8.55
N ASP A 86 -1.03 8.44 -9.38
CA ASP A 86 -0.98 8.26 -10.84
C ASP A 86 0.28 8.91 -11.44
N GLY A 87 1.19 8.08 -11.96
CA GLY A 87 2.48 8.51 -12.47
C GLY A 87 3.29 9.36 -11.47
N GLY A 88 4.30 10.07 -11.98
CA GLY A 88 5.14 10.99 -11.18
C GLY A 88 4.50 12.36 -10.92
N GLY A 89 3.32 12.64 -11.49
CA GLY A 89 2.72 13.98 -11.54
C GLY A 89 1.34 14.14 -10.87
N GLY A 90 0.64 13.06 -10.54
CA GLY A 90 -0.68 13.11 -9.88
C GLY A 90 -0.67 13.60 -8.42
N ALA A 91 -1.83 13.63 -7.76
CA ALA A 91 -1.88 13.83 -6.31
C ALA A 91 -1.66 12.48 -5.59
N TRP A 92 -0.97 12.51 -4.45
CA TRP A 92 -0.87 11.34 -3.57
C TRP A 92 -2.19 11.14 -2.82
N ALA A 93 -2.68 9.90 -2.82
CA ALA A 93 -3.85 9.49 -2.05
C ALA A 93 -3.48 8.53 -0.92
N ASP A 94 -3.99 8.78 0.28
CA ASP A 94 -3.79 7.94 1.46
C ASP A 94 -4.67 6.69 1.36
N VAL A 95 -4.07 5.51 1.22
CA VAL A 95 -4.81 4.27 0.98
C VAL A 95 -4.88 3.41 2.24
N ILE A 96 -3.73 3.11 2.84
CA ILE A 96 -3.63 2.28 4.04
C ILE A 96 -3.19 3.18 5.18
N ASN A 97 -4.09 3.40 6.14
CA ASN A 97 -3.82 4.20 7.32
C ASN A 97 -3.36 3.32 8.46
N PHE A 98 -2.27 3.72 9.12
CA PHE A 98 -1.84 3.10 10.36
C PHE A 98 -2.30 3.93 11.55
N VAL A 99 -2.65 3.22 12.63
CA VAL A 99 -2.89 3.81 13.93
C VAL A 99 -1.59 3.81 14.74
N ASP A 100 -1.55 4.61 15.80
CA ASP A 100 -0.42 4.55 16.72
C ASP A 100 -0.30 3.14 17.32
N ASP A 101 0.92 2.73 17.63
CA ASP A 101 1.24 1.41 18.19
C ASP A 101 0.98 0.21 17.27
N PHE A 102 0.63 0.43 16.00
CA PHE A 102 0.46 -0.66 15.05
C PHE A 102 1.77 -1.44 14.87
N PHE A 103 1.65 -2.77 14.68
CA PHE A 103 2.78 -3.69 14.67
C PHE A 103 3.68 -3.61 15.93
N THR A 104 3.08 -3.61 17.11
CA THR A 104 3.83 -3.73 18.36
C THR A 104 4.56 -5.07 18.41
N LEU A 105 5.88 -5.03 18.55
CA LEU A 105 6.78 -6.17 18.61
C LEU A 105 7.54 -6.18 19.95
N ALA A 106 7.72 -7.38 20.51
CA ALA A 106 8.58 -7.58 21.66
C ALA A 106 10.06 -7.32 21.35
N SER A 107 10.89 -7.28 22.39
CA SER A 107 12.36 -7.18 22.26
C SER A 107 12.90 -8.29 21.37
N GLU A 108 13.71 -7.93 20.38
CA GLU A 108 14.43 -8.87 19.51
C GLU A 108 13.51 -9.93 18.86
N ALA A 109 12.27 -9.54 18.55
CA ALA A 109 11.23 -10.42 18.01
C ALA A 109 11.18 -10.40 16.48
N ARG A 110 10.77 -11.53 15.91
CA ARG A 110 10.49 -11.70 14.48
C ARG A 110 9.17 -12.46 14.34
N GLU A 111 8.18 -11.81 13.75
CA GLU A 111 6.81 -12.31 13.63
C GLU A 111 6.41 -12.53 12.17
N GLY A 112 5.46 -13.43 11.94
CA GLY A 112 4.91 -13.69 10.61
C GLY A 112 4.11 -12.49 10.12
N GLY A 113 4.29 -12.15 8.85
CA GLY A 113 3.54 -11.10 8.16
C GLY A 113 2.30 -11.60 7.43
N ASP A 114 1.51 -10.65 6.95
CA ASP A 114 0.29 -10.91 6.17
C ASP A 114 0.13 -9.89 5.05
N VAL A 115 -1.01 -9.93 4.37
CA VAL A 115 -1.48 -8.92 3.43
C VAL A 115 -2.46 -7.99 4.15
N ILE A 116 -2.17 -6.70 4.12
CA ILE A 116 -3.06 -5.65 4.63
C ILE A 116 -3.62 -4.81 3.49
N GLY A 117 -4.86 -4.35 3.63
CA GLY A 117 -5.55 -3.54 2.64
C GLY A 117 -6.20 -2.32 3.28
N GLY A 118 -6.32 -1.26 2.49
CA GLY A 118 -6.98 -0.02 2.87
C GLY A 118 -8.47 -0.01 2.49
N THR A 119 -9.23 0.93 3.04
CA THR A 119 -10.66 1.12 2.71
C THR A 119 -10.88 2.03 1.50
N LEU A 120 -9.88 2.83 1.10
CA LEU A 120 -10.01 3.73 -0.03
C LEU A 120 -10.10 2.93 -1.34
N ASN A 121 -11.20 3.11 -2.07
CA ASN A 121 -11.31 2.70 -3.45
C ASN A 121 -10.65 3.78 -4.33
N VAL A 122 -9.44 3.51 -4.80
CA VAL A 122 -8.64 4.46 -5.57
C VAL A 122 -9.12 4.62 -7.02
N GLY A 123 -9.99 3.73 -7.47
CA GLY A 123 -10.70 3.85 -8.75
C GLY A 123 -11.78 4.93 -8.69
N VAL A 124 -12.61 4.92 -7.64
CA VAL A 124 -13.63 5.96 -7.42
C VAL A 124 -13.00 7.32 -7.10
N ALA A 125 -11.81 7.33 -6.49
CA ALA A 125 -11.04 8.54 -6.25
C ALA A 125 -10.34 9.10 -7.51
N ASN A 126 -10.48 8.43 -8.68
CA ASN A 126 -9.79 8.75 -9.93
C ASN A 126 -8.26 8.83 -9.79
N VAL A 127 -7.69 8.00 -8.92
CA VAL A 127 -6.23 7.86 -8.80
C VAL A 127 -5.73 6.69 -9.63
N VAL A 128 -6.53 5.62 -9.76
CA VAL A 128 -6.26 4.52 -10.69
C VAL A 128 -7.37 4.51 -11.72
N ASP A 129 -7.11 5.06 -12.91
CA ASP A 129 -8.13 5.32 -13.92
C ASP A 129 -7.93 4.58 -15.24
N GLY A 130 -6.76 3.94 -15.45
CA GLY A 130 -6.48 3.22 -16.68
C GLY A 130 -5.12 2.52 -16.73
N ASN A 131 -4.67 2.27 -17.96
CA ASN A 131 -3.34 1.72 -18.21
C ASN A 131 -2.28 2.81 -17.95
N ASP A 132 -1.53 2.67 -16.86
CA ASP A 132 -0.39 3.54 -16.52
C ASP A 132 0.53 2.85 -15.49
N THR A 133 1.61 3.51 -15.12
CA THR A 133 2.46 3.20 -13.97
C THR A 133 2.07 4.06 -12.78
N TYR A 134 1.76 3.40 -11.67
CA TYR A 134 1.37 4.00 -10.41
C TYR A 134 2.49 3.90 -9.39
N ASN A 135 2.83 5.04 -8.79
CA ASN A 135 3.85 5.11 -7.76
C ASN A 135 3.25 4.81 -6.39
N VAL A 136 3.97 4.07 -5.57
CA VAL A 136 3.55 3.71 -4.21
C VAL A 136 4.63 4.12 -3.22
N ARG A 137 4.25 4.61 -2.05
CA ARG A 137 5.19 4.92 -0.98
C ARG A 137 4.60 4.70 0.40
N PHE A 138 5.46 4.43 1.37
CA PHE A 138 5.14 4.54 2.78
C PHE A 138 5.53 5.95 3.26
N LEU A 139 4.53 6.81 3.41
CA LEU A 139 4.70 8.20 3.85
C LEU A 139 4.99 8.25 5.34
N LEU A 140 6.03 9.02 5.70
CA LEU A 140 6.41 9.33 7.08
C LEU A 140 6.60 8.12 7.99
N GLY A 141 6.94 6.94 7.44
CA GLY A 141 7.18 5.73 8.19
C GLY A 141 8.19 5.98 9.32
N LYS A 142 7.75 5.77 10.57
CA LYS A 142 8.53 6.05 11.76
C LYS A 142 8.33 4.98 12.84
N ALA A 143 9.42 4.45 13.36
CA ALA A 143 9.40 3.52 14.49
C ALA A 143 9.48 4.29 15.81
N ASP A 144 8.97 3.70 16.89
CA ASP A 144 9.06 4.23 18.25
C ASP A 144 10.50 4.21 18.77
N GLN A 145 11.23 3.16 18.40
CA GLN A 145 12.63 2.93 18.72
C GLN A 145 13.46 2.83 17.43
N ASP A 146 14.67 2.28 17.50
CA ASP A 146 15.66 2.25 16.41
C ASP A 146 15.07 2.03 15.01
N PHE A 147 14.57 0.81 14.73
CA PHE A 147 13.91 0.48 13.48
C PHE A 147 13.03 -0.78 13.56
N ILE A 148 12.10 -0.88 12.62
CA ILE A 148 11.33 -2.09 12.30
C ILE A 148 11.58 -2.45 10.85
N ASN A 149 11.83 -3.73 10.56
CA ASN A 149 12.00 -4.22 9.20
C ASN A 149 10.77 -5.01 8.76
N PHE A 150 10.23 -4.69 7.59
CA PHE A 150 9.31 -5.55 6.85
C PHE A 150 10.11 -6.28 5.78
N ASP A 151 10.16 -7.60 5.83
CA ASP A 151 10.95 -8.42 4.91
C ASP A 151 10.08 -9.07 3.83
N ASP A 152 10.66 -9.23 2.64
CA ASP A 152 10.03 -9.79 1.42
C ASP A 152 8.67 -9.12 1.12
N VAL A 153 8.76 -7.86 0.74
CA VAL A 153 7.63 -6.96 0.52
C VAL A 153 7.18 -6.98 -0.93
N GLN A 154 5.87 -6.97 -1.14
CA GLN A 154 5.24 -6.69 -2.43
C GLN A 154 4.00 -5.82 -2.24
N VAL A 155 3.64 -5.05 -3.26
CA VAL A 155 2.38 -4.32 -3.32
C VAL A 155 1.52 -4.91 -4.43
N MET A 156 0.21 -4.85 -4.29
CA MET A 156 -0.73 -5.26 -5.35
C MET A 156 -1.90 -4.30 -5.50
N LEU A 157 -2.45 -4.24 -6.71
CA LEU A 157 -3.75 -3.65 -7.01
C LEU A 157 -4.74 -4.76 -7.41
N GLN A 158 -5.86 -4.81 -6.70
CA GLN A 158 -7.05 -5.57 -7.09
C GLN A 158 -8.03 -4.63 -7.79
N ILE A 159 -8.37 -4.94 -9.04
CA ILE A 159 -9.12 -4.02 -9.92
C ILE A 159 -10.38 -4.71 -10.47
N LEU A 160 -11.49 -3.99 -10.38
CA LEU A 160 -12.75 -4.30 -11.06
C LEU A 160 -13.00 -3.22 -12.10
N TYR A 161 -13.21 -3.60 -13.35
CA TYR A 161 -13.53 -2.66 -14.42
C TYR A 161 -14.83 -3.04 -15.13
N SER A 162 -15.40 -2.08 -15.86
CA SER A 162 -16.62 -2.25 -16.63
C SER A 162 -16.40 -1.93 -18.11
N ILE A 163 -17.11 -2.63 -18.99
CA ILE A 163 -17.25 -2.33 -20.43
C ILE A 163 -18.71 -2.39 -20.87
#